data_AF-A0A238UC50-F1
#
_entry.id   AF-A0A238UC50-F1
#
_cell.length_a   1.000
_cell.length_b   1.000
_cell.length_c   1.000
_cell.angle_alpha   90.00
_cell.angle_beta   90.00
_cell.angle_gamma   90.00
#
_symmetry.space_group_name_H-M   'P 1'
#
loop_
_entity.id
_entity.type
_entity.pdbx_description
1 polymer ?
#
loop_
_entity_poly.entity_id
_entity_poly.type
_entity_poly.pdbx_seq_one_letter_code
_entity_poly.pdbx_strand_id
1 'polypeptide(L)'
;MKNTIKLTLIITILLSVFNTVYAQKKVKDTIVIGKEYARSRKLPITVNKGTVIINQIDSLHLVNQIRFHYYEELRKELFKNDFGKDIENIVLKYERIVEENNELFDQLEQKSKAQSDLFKKTISELKKSLDETDRTLNLTQKSLDNANTSIELSMRQIESAQRRQFWKNFGFIGGGIGMGLLLGLLIAN
;
A
#
# COMPACT_ATOMS: atom_id res chain seq x y z
N MET A 1 -14.64 84.44 22.80
CA MET A 1 -14.75 83.24 23.66
C MET A 1 -16.12 82.56 23.64
N LYS A 2 -17.26 83.25 23.71
CA LYS A 2 -18.58 82.57 23.73
C LYS A 2 -18.93 81.78 22.45
N ASN A 3 -18.50 82.24 21.27
CA ASN A 3 -18.81 81.57 20.00
C ASN A 3 -17.94 80.34 19.73
N THR A 4 -16.68 80.34 20.19
CA THR A 4 -15.78 79.19 20.04
C THR A 4 -16.24 78.02 20.91
N ILE A 5 -16.70 78.31 22.13
CA ILE A 5 -17.26 77.30 23.06
C ILE A 5 -18.51 76.64 22.46
N LYS A 6 -19.40 77.42 21.83
CA LYS A 6 -20.60 76.89 21.16
C LYS A 6 -20.25 75.99 19.98
N LEU A 7 -19.26 76.36 19.17
CA LEU A 7 -18.84 75.58 18.01
C LEU A 7 -18.21 74.24 18.42
N THR A 8 -17.34 74.24 19.43
CA THR A 8 -16.78 72.99 19.97
C THR A 8 -17.87 72.09 20.54
N LEU A 9 -18.85 72.63 21.26
CA LEU A 9 -19.96 71.84 21.82
C LEU A 9 -20.78 71.17 20.71
N ILE A 10 -21.06 71.89 19.62
CA ILE A 10 -21.80 71.35 18.47
C ILE A 10 -21.01 70.23 17.79
N ILE A 11 -19.70 70.39 17.61
CA ILE A 11 -18.85 69.37 16.98
C ILE A 11 -18.75 68.12 17.86
N THR A 12 -18.62 68.26 19.19
CA THR A 12 -18.61 67.12 20.12
C THR A 12 -19.94 66.38 20.12
N ILE A 13 -21.07 67.09 20.07
CA ILE A 13 -22.40 66.49 19.95
C ILE A 13 -22.51 65.74 18.61
N LEU A 14 -22.11 66.36 17.51
CA LEU A 14 -22.17 65.74 16.18
C LEU A 14 -21.35 64.45 16.11
N LEU A 15 -20.12 64.46 16.63
CA LEU A 15 -19.24 63.29 16.69
C LEU A 15 -19.80 62.18 17.60
N SER A 16 -20.51 62.52 18.67
CA SER A 16 -21.16 61.53 19.54
C SER A 16 -22.34 60.82 18.85
N VAL A 17 -23.08 61.54 17.99
CA VAL A 17 -24.19 60.99 17.22
C VAL A 17 -23.71 60.10 16.07
N PHE A 18 -22.56 60.40 15.45
CA PHE A 18 -22.03 59.54 14.38
C PHE A 18 -21.45 58.21 14.91
N ASN A 19 -20.85 58.19 16.11
CA ASN A 19 -20.29 56.96 16.69
C ASN A 19 -21.36 55.95 17.16
N THR A 20 -22.57 56.40 17.50
CA THR A 20 -23.66 55.48 17.91
C THR A 20 -24.37 54.84 16.72
N VAL A 21 -24.33 55.47 15.53
CA VAL A 21 -25.04 54.99 14.33
C VAL A 21 -24.28 53.84 13.63
N TYR A 22 -22.95 53.80 13.71
CA TYR A 22 -22.14 52.77 13.03
C TYR A 22 -21.77 51.55 13.90
N ALA A 23 -22.10 51.54 15.19
CA ALA A 23 -21.69 50.47 16.11
C ALA A 23 -22.76 49.40 16.40
N GLN A 24 -24.00 49.53 15.91
CA GLN A 24 -25.05 48.55 16.17
C GLN A 24 -25.88 48.24 14.92
N LYS A 25 -25.30 47.47 14.00
CA LYS A 25 -26.12 46.49 13.29
C LYS A 25 -26.50 45.45 14.33
N LYS A 26 -27.62 45.64 15.02
CA LYS A 26 -28.18 44.70 16.00
C LYS A 26 -28.16 43.30 15.38
N VAL A 27 -27.19 42.47 15.77
CA VAL A 27 -27.22 41.03 15.52
C VAL A 27 -28.48 40.57 16.21
N LYS A 28 -29.46 40.15 15.41
CA LYS A 28 -30.86 40.29 15.80
C LYS A 28 -31.23 39.39 16.98
N ASP A 29 -30.48 38.31 17.24
CA ASP A 29 -30.45 37.56 18.51
C ASP A 29 -29.15 36.74 18.57
N THR A 30 -28.40 36.79 19.68
CA THR A 30 -27.23 35.91 19.91
C THR A 30 -27.54 34.94 21.03
N ILE A 31 -27.45 33.64 20.76
CA ILE A 31 -27.72 32.57 21.74
C ILE A 31 -26.39 31.91 22.09
N VAL A 32 -26.08 31.86 23.39
CA VAL A 32 -24.92 31.13 23.92
C VAL A 32 -25.39 29.78 24.43
N ILE A 33 -24.82 28.71 23.90
CA ILE A 33 -25.10 27.34 24.33
C ILE A 33 -24.04 26.93 25.35
N GLY A 34 -24.42 26.95 26.63
CA GLY A 34 -23.55 26.56 27.73
C GLY A 34 -23.49 25.05 27.95
N LYS A 35 -22.56 24.63 28.83
CA LYS A 35 -22.28 23.22 29.15
C LYS A 35 -23.48 22.48 29.75
N GLU A 36 -24.38 23.21 30.39
CA GLU A 36 -25.65 22.70 30.92
C GLU A 36 -26.58 22.16 29.83
N TYR A 37 -26.49 22.69 28.61
CA TYR A 37 -27.32 22.22 27.50
C TYR A 37 -26.90 20.83 27.01
N ALA A 38 -25.60 20.51 27.07
CA ALA A 38 -25.07 19.21 26.62
C ALA A 38 -25.69 18.01 27.35
N ARG A 39 -26.22 18.20 28.57
CA ARG A 39 -26.87 17.15 29.38
C ARG A 39 -28.35 17.42 29.65
N SER A 40 -28.91 18.44 29.01
CA SER A 40 -30.30 18.85 29.22
C SER A 40 -31.28 17.91 28.51
N ARG A 41 -32.38 17.56 29.19
CA ARG A 41 -33.53 16.85 28.60
C ARG A 41 -34.66 17.80 28.17
N LYS A 42 -34.41 19.11 28.19
CA LYS A 42 -35.39 20.12 27.78
C LYS A 42 -35.64 20.04 26.27
N LEU A 43 -36.74 20.63 25.82
CA LEU A 43 -37.04 20.81 24.41
C LEU A 43 -35.87 21.51 23.69
N PRO A 44 -35.55 21.10 22.45
CA PRO A 44 -34.48 21.73 21.69
C PRO A 44 -34.71 23.22 21.47
N ILE A 45 -33.62 23.96 21.39
CA ILE A 45 -33.65 25.39 21.13
C ILE A 45 -33.96 25.63 19.65
N THR A 46 -35.03 26.37 19.37
CA THR A 46 -35.38 26.78 18.01
C THR A 46 -34.59 28.04 17.63
N VAL A 47 -33.92 28.00 16.48
CA VAL A 47 -33.08 29.08 15.99
C VAL A 47 -33.72 29.73 14.77
N ASN A 48 -33.92 31.05 14.82
CA ASN A 48 -34.55 31.81 13.74
C ASN A 48 -33.52 32.34 12.74
N LYS A 49 -33.98 32.72 11.54
CA LYS A 49 -33.12 33.32 10.49
C LYS A 49 -32.40 34.57 11.03
N GLY A 50 -31.08 34.58 10.92
CA GLY A 50 -30.23 35.70 11.36
C GLY A 50 -29.80 35.65 12.83
N THR A 51 -30.11 34.57 13.54
CA THR A 51 -29.60 34.31 14.90
C THR A 51 -28.15 33.84 14.84
N VAL A 52 -27.30 34.33 15.75
CA VAL A 52 -25.92 33.87 15.91
C VAL A 52 -25.86 32.90 17.08
N ILE A 53 -25.23 31.73 16.86
CA ILE A 53 -25.06 30.70 17.89
C ILE A 53 -23.61 30.68 18.33
N ILE A 54 -23.37 30.82 19.63
CA ILE A 54 -22.06 30.63 20.25
C ILE A 54 -22.07 29.28 20.96
N ASN A 55 -21.35 28.31 20.40
CA ASN A 55 -21.24 26.96 20.95
C ASN A 55 -20.09 26.90 21.98
N GLN A 56 -20.39 26.57 23.24
CA GLN A 56 -19.39 26.36 24.30
C GLN A 56 -19.30 24.88 24.75
N ILE A 57 -19.81 23.95 23.93
CA ILE A 57 -19.79 22.51 24.18
C ILE A 57 -19.06 21.76 23.06
N ASP A 58 -18.62 20.53 23.35
CA ASP A 58 -17.76 19.73 22.45
C ASP A 58 -18.43 19.45 21.10
N SER A 59 -19.75 19.17 21.11
CA SER A 59 -20.53 18.94 19.91
C SER A 59 -21.92 19.55 20.01
N LEU A 60 -22.36 20.21 18.94
CA LEU A 60 -23.70 20.78 18.81
C LEU A 60 -24.31 20.31 17.49
N HIS A 61 -25.46 19.64 17.58
CA HIS A 61 -26.17 19.16 16.40
C HIS A 61 -27.28 20.13 16.01
N LEU A 62 -27.22 20.62 14.77
CA LEU A 62 -28.27 21.44 14.17
C LEU A 62 -29.16 20.56 13.31
N VAL A 63 -30.46 20.58 13.58
CA VAL A 63 -31.43 19.74 12.88
C VAL A 63 -32.50 20.63 12.27
N ASN A 64 -32.89 20.34 11.03
CA ASN A 64 -34.03 21.02 10.42
C ASN A 64 -35.34 20.55 11.05
N GLN A 65 -36.39 21.35 10.88
CA GLN A 65 -37.69 21.11 11.51
C GLN A 65 -38.33 19.77 11.09
N ILE A 66 -38.18 19.36 9.82
CA ILE A 66 -38.73 18.09 9.32
C ILE A 66 -38.07 16.89 10.01
N ARG A 67 -36.74 16.86 10.05
CA ARG A 67 -35.97 15.80 10.72
C ARG A 67 -36.23 15.78 12.22
N PHE A 68 -36.36 16.95 12.84
CA PHE A 68 -36.72 17.02 14.25
C PHE A 68 -38.10 16.42 14.51
N HIS A 69 -39.10 16.74 13.68
CA HIS A 69 -40.44 16.18 13.81
C HIS A 69 -40.44 14.65 13.66
N TYR A 70 -39.69 14.13 12.69
CA TYR A 70 -39.50 12.70 12.50
C TYR A 70 -38.92 12.01 13.76
N TYR A 71 -37.89 12.59 14.38
CA TYR A 71 -37.33 12.05 15.63
C TYR A 71 -38.31 12.13 16.82
N GLU A 72 -39.12 13.20 16.89
CA GLU A 72 -40.18 13.36 17.88
C GLU A 72 -41.29 12.30 17.72
N GLU A 73 -41.74 12.05 16.49
CA GLU A 73 -42.74 11.03 16.17
C GLU A 73 -42.22 9.63 16.48
N LEU A 74 -41.01 9.30 16.02
CA LEU A 74 -40.34 8.07 16.40
C LEU A 74 -40.33 7.92 17.92
N ARG A 75 -39.79 8.90 18.64
CA ARG A 75 -39.73 8.86 20.10
C ARG A 75 -41.11 8.62 20.71
N LYS A 76 -42.17 9.31 20.27
CA LYS A 76 -43.54 9.11 20.80
C LYS A 76 -44.06 7.69 20.58
N GLU A 77 -43.84 7.12 19.40
CA GLU A 77 -44.25 5.76 19.09
C GLU A 77 -43.41 4.71 19.83
N LEU A 78 -42.13 5.01 20.09
CA LEU A 78 -41.22 4.19 20.91
C LEU A 78 -41.61 4.16 22.39
N PHE A 79 -42.24 5.21 22.92
CA PHE A 79 -42.67 5.30 24.33
C PHE A 79 -44.14 4.91 24.56
N LYS A 80 -44.99 4.87 23.52
CA LYS A 80 -46.41 4.48 23.62
C LYS A 80 -46.62 2.97 23.72
N ASN A 81 -45.79 2.20 23.03
CA ASN A 81 -45.82 0.75 23.04
C ASN A 81 -44.66 0.28 23.93
N ASP A 82 -44.84 -0.79 24.70
CA ASP A 82 -43.84 -1.35 25.62
C ASP A 82 -42.62 -2.00 24.88
N PHE A 83 -42.22 -1.42 23.74
CA PHE A 83 -41.08 -1.80 22.89
C PHE A 83 -39.72 -1.47 23.50
N GLY A 84 -39.67 -0.85 24.69
CA GLY A 84 -38.41 -0.49 25.36
C GLY A 84 -37.45 -1.67 25.47
N LYS A 85 -37.96 -2.87 25.78
CA LYS A 85 -37.18 -4.12 25.85
C LYS A 85 -36.79 -4.69 24.49
N ASP A 86 -37.67 -4.61 23.50
CA ASP A 86 -37.41 -5.16 22.17
C ASP A 86 -36.37 -4.34 21.42
N ILE A 87 -36.38 -3.02 21.58
CA ILE A 87 -35.39 -2.13 20.98
C ILE A 87 -34.06 -2.24 21.69
N GLU A 88 -34.04 -2.31 23.01
CA GLU A 88 -32.82 -2.60 23.77
C GLU A 88 -32.20 -3.94 23.32
N ASN A 89 -33.02 -4.98 23.11
CA ASN A 89 -32.55 -6.26 22.60
C ASN A 89 -32.02 -6.16 21.14
N ILE A 90 -32.65 -5.37 20.28
CA ILE A 90 -32.18 -5.14 18.92
C ILE A 90 -30.85 -4.39 18.92
N VAL A 91 -30.70 -3.35 19.75
CA VAL A 91 -29.45 -2.59 19.89
C VAL A 91 -28.34 -3.50 20.42
N LEU A 92 -28.59 -4.27 21.48
CA LEU A 92 -27.60 -5.22 22.03
C LEU A 92 -27.21 -6.31 21.03
N LYS A 93 -28.16 -6.81 20.23
CA LYS A 93 -27.85 -7.76 19.14
C LYS A 93 -26.99 -7.10 18.06
N TYR A 94 -27.29 -5.86 17.69
CA TYR A 94 -26.52 -5.13 16.70
C TYR A 94 -25.10 -4.84 17.19
N GLU A 95 -24.94 -4.38 18.43
CA GLU A 95 -23.64 -4.17 19.06
C GLU A 95 -22.81 -5.45 19.08
N ARG A 96 -23.42 -6.59 19.46
CA ARG A 96 -22.75 -7.90 19.40
C ARG A 96 -22.30 -8.26 17.98
N ILE A 97 -23.16 -8.06 16.97
CA ILE A 97 -22.80 -8.34 15.57
C ILE A 97 -21.66 -7.44 15.11
N VAL A 98 -21.63 -6.17 15.53
CA VAL A 98 -20.53 -5.25 15.20
C VAL A 98 -19.23 -5.70 15.85
N GLU A 99 -19.28 -6.16 17.11
CA GLU A 99 -18.12 -6.68 17.84
C GLU A 99 -17.59 -7.97 17.19
N GLU A 100 -18.46 -8.95 16.90
CA GLU A 100 -18.13 -10.17 16.18
C GLU A 100 -17.52 -9.87 14.79
N ASN A 101 -18.09 -8.91 14.06
CA ASN A 101 -17.54 -8.49 12.76
C ASN A 101 -16.14 -7.89 12.89
N ASN A 102 -15.90 -7.04 13.90
CA ASN A 102 -14.58 -6.48 14.13
C ASN A 102 -13.56 -7.58 14.44
N GLU A 103 -13.89 -8.55 15.29
CA GLU A 103 -13.02 -9.70 15.56
C GLU A 103 -12.73 -10.52 14.29
N LEU A 104 -13.73 -10.75 13.45
CA LEU A 104 -13.55 -11.44 12.17
C LEU A 104 -12.66 -10.65 11.20
N PHE A 105 -12.77 -9.33 11.17
CA PHE A 105 -11.89 -8.47 10.36
C PHE A 105 -10.45 -8.51 10.86
N ASP A 106 -10.23 -8.46 12.17
CA ASP A 106 -8.89 -8.58 12.76
C ASP A 106 -8.25 -9.94 12.43
N GLN A 107 -9.02 -11.03 12.52
CA GLN A 107 -8.57 -12.36 12.13
C GLN A 107 -8.23 -12.44 10.63
N LEU A 108 -9.05 -11.82 9.78
CA LEU A 108 -8.81 -11.77 8.34
C LEU A 108 -7.53 -10.99 8.02
N GLU A 109 -7.31 -9.85 8.69
CA GLU A 109 -6.09 -9.05 8.53
C GLU A 109 -4.85 -9.86 8.93
N GLN A 110 -4.89 -10.55 10.06
CA GLN A 110 -3.78 -11.39 10.52
C GLN A 110 -3.48 -12.53 9.53
N LYS A 111 -4.51 -13.22 9.04
CA LYS A 111 -4.35 -14.30 8.04
C LYS A 111 -3.79 -13.76 6.72
N SER A 112 -4.24 -12.59 6.28
CA SER A 112 -3.74 -11.93 5.07
C SER A 112 -2.27 -11.53 5.21
N LYS A 113 -1.86 -10.98 6.36
CA LYS A 113 -0.46 -10.67 6.67
C LYS A 113 0.41 -11.94 6.65
N ALA A 114 -0.02 -12.99 7.37
CA ALA A 114 0.70 -14.26 7.39
C ALA A 114 0.84 -14.87 5.98
N GLN A 115 -0.22 -14.81 5.16
CA GLN A 115 -0.18 -15.28 3.78
C GLN A 115 0.78 -14.45 2.91
N SER A 116 0.79 -13.12 3.07
CA SER A 116 1.72 -12.23 2.37
C SER A 116 3.18 -12.57 2.70
N ASP A 117 3.47 -12.83 3.96
CA ASP A 117 4.83 -13.18 4.40
C ASP A 117 5.26 -14.57 3.91
N LEU A 118 4.34 -15.54 3.87
CA LEU A 118 4.59 -16.83 3.22
C LEU A 118 4.92 -16.65 1.74
N PHE A 119 4.15 -15.84 0.99
CA PHE A 119 4.45 -15.57 -0.41
C PHE A 119 5.80 -14.91 -0.62
N LYS A 120 6.19 -13.94 0.23
CA LYS A 120 7.52 -13.34 0.17
C LYS A 120 8.61 -14.39 0.38
N LYS A 121 8.44 -15.29 1.35
CA LYS A 121 9.39 -16.38 1.61
C LYS A 121 9.50 -17.32 0.41
N THR A 122 8.37 -17.77 -0.14
CA THR A 122 8.35 -18.64 -1.33
C THR A 122 9.01 -17.98 -2.54
N ILE A 123 8.75 -16.69 -2.78
CA ILE A 123 9.41 -15.93 -3.85
C ILE A 123 10.93 -15.90 -3.63
N SER A 124 11.39 -15.71 -2.40
CA SER A 124 12.81 -15.72 -2.07
C SER A 124 13.45 -17.08 -2.32
N GLU A 125 12.77 -18.17 -1.95
CA GLU A 125 13.24 -19.55 -2.17
C GLU A 125 13.29 -19.88 -3.66
N LEU A 126 12.27 -19.49 -4.43
CA LEU A 126 12.24 -19.65 -5.88
C LEU A 126 13.37 -18.89 -6.57
N LYS A 127 13.66 -17.66 -6.14
CA LYS A 127 14.81 -16.89 -6.66
C LYS A 127 16.13 -17.61 -6.41
N LYS A 128 16.31 -18.18 -5.22
CA LYS A 128 17.52 -18.95 -4.89
C LYS A 128 17.64 -20.21 -5.75
N SER A 129 16.55 -20.95 -5.91
CA SER A 129 16.51 -22.15 -6.76
C SER A 129 16.81 -21.83 -8.23
N LEU A 130 16.32 -20.69 -8.72
CA LEU A 130 16.61 -20.21 -10.07
C LEU A 130 18.10 -19.87 -10.24
N ASP A 131 18.71 -19.18 -9.28
CA ASP A 131 20.16 -18.88 -9.27
C ASP A 131 21.02 -20.16 -9.23
N GLU A 132 20.62 -21.16 -8.44
CA GLU A 132 21.29 -22.46 -8.40
C GLU A 132 21.16 -23.22 -9.74
N THR A 133 19.98 -23.16 -10.36
CA THR A 133 19.75 -23.76 -11.69
C THR A 133 20.60 -23.07 -12.75
N ASP A 134 20.67 -21.74 -12.74
CA ASP A 134 21.48 -20.96 -13.68
C ASP A 134 22.98 -21.28 -13.54
N ARG A 135 23.49 -21.36 -12.31
CA ARG A 135 24.88 -21.81 -12.06
C ARG A 135 25.13 -23.21 -12.58
N THR A 136 24.19 -24.13 -12.38
CA THR A 136 24.30 -25.52 -12.84
C THR A 136 24.31 -25.59 -14.37
N LEU A 137 23.48 -24.80 -15.04
CA LEU A 137 23.49 -24.68 -16.51
C LEU A 137 24.83 -24.15 -17.01
N ASN A 138 25.35 -23.08 -16.41
CA ASN A 138 26.66 -22.53 -16.75
C ASN A 138 27.80 -23.55 -16.58
N LEU A 139 27.80 -24.32 -15.48
CA LEU A 139 28.77 -25.40 -15.25
C LEU A 139 28.64 -26.52 -16.28
N THR A 140 27.41 -26.89 -16.63
CA THR A 140 27.12 -27.92 -17.64
C THR A 140 27.61 -27.47 -19.01
N GLN A 141 27.33 -26.23 -19.41
CA GLN A 141 27.81 -25.66 -20.66
C GLN A 141 29.34 -25.66 -20.74
N LYS A 142 30.01 -25.18 -19.69
CA LYS A 142 31.48 -25.20 -19.62
C LYS A 142 32.05 -26.62 -19.69
N SER A 143 31.39 -27.58 -19.05
CA SER A 143 31.78 -28.98 -19.09
C SER A 143 31.60 -29.58 -20.49
N LEU A 144 30.56 -29.18 -21.21
CA LEU A 144 30.31 -29.57 -22.59
C LEU A 144 31.40 -29.01 -23.53
N ASP A 145 31.76 -27.74 -23.37
CA ASP A 145 32.84 -27.11 -24.14
C ASP A 145 34.20 -27.80 -23.89
N ASN A 146 34.48 -28.14 -22.64
CA ASN A 146 35.68 -28.89 -22.27
C ASN A 146 35.67 -30.32 -22.86
N ALA A 147 34.51 -30.99 -22.87
CA ALA A 147 34.38 -32.30 -23.48
C ALA A 147 34.60 -32.24 -25.01
N ASN A 148 34.02 -31.25 -25.67
CA ASN A 148 34.20 -31.03 -27.11
C ASN A 148 35.68 -30.78 -27.47
N THR A 149 36.36 -29.91 -26.72
CA THR A 149 37.80 -29.66 -26.93
C THR A 149 38.66 -30.90 -26.66
N SER A 150 38.33 -31.69 -25.63
CA SER A 150 39.03 -32.95 -25.34
C SER A 150 38.81 -34.02 -26.42
N ILE A 151 37.61 -34.09 -27.00
CA ILE A 151 37.30 -34.97 -28.14
C ILE A 151 38.13 -34.54 -29.35
N GLU A 152 38.18 -33.24 -29.65
CA GLU A 152 38.97 -32.72 -30.76
C GLU A 152 40.47 -33.04 -30.60
N LEU A 153 41.01 -32.85 -29.39
CA LEU A 153 42.39 -33.23 -29.08
C LEU A 153 42.64 -34.73 -29.25
N SER A 154 41.70 -35.56 -28.79
CA SER A 154 41.79 -37.02 -28.94
C SER A 154 41.73 -37.46 -30.41
N MET A 155 40.86 -36.84 -31.22
CA MET A 155 40.79 -37.08 -32.66
C MET A 155 42.11 -36.72 -33.34
N ARG A 156 42.67 -35.54 -33.05
CA ARG A 156 43.99 -35.13 -33.57
C ARG A 156 45.11 -36.10 -33.16
N GLN A 157 45.09 -36.58 -31.92
CA GLN A 157 46.06 -37.58 -31.45
C GLN A 157 45.91 -38.91 -32.20
N ILE A 158 44.69 -39.41 -32.39
CA ILE A 158 44.41 -40.63 -33.16
C ILE A 158 44.90 -40.49 -34.60
N GLU A 159 44.57 -39.39 -35.28
CA GLU A 159 45.05 -39.12 -36.64
C GLU A 159 46.58 -39.10 -36.70
N SER A 160 47.23 -38.44 -35.73
CA SER A 160 48.69 -38.38 -35.67
C SER A 160 49.32 -39.75 -35.41
N ALA A 161 48.70 -40.59 -34.58
CA ALA A 161 49.14 -41.94 -34.28
C ALA A 161 48.99 -42.86 -35.51
N GLN A 162 47.84 -42.78 -36.20
CA GLN A 162 47.61 -43.48 -37.46
C GLN A 162 48.65 -43.08 -38.51
N ARG A 163 48.91 -41.78 -38.69
CA ARG A 163 49.97 -41.30 -39.60
C ARG A 163 51.35 -41.84 -39.20
N ARG A 164 51.73 -41.76 -37.92
CA ARG A 164 53.01 -42.32 -37.44
C ARG A 164 53.11 -43.82 -37.68
N GLN A 165 52.04 -44.58 -37.46
CA GLN A 165 51.98 -46.01 -37.74
C GLN A 165 52.15 -46.31 -39.24
N PHE A 166 51.48 -45.54 -40.10
CA PHE A 166 51.69 -45.60 -41.56
C PHE A 166 53.15 -45.34 -41.94
N TRP A 167 53.77 -44.28 -41.42
CA TRP A 167 55.17 -43.96 -41.68
C TRP A 167 56.14 -45.02 -41.12
N LYS A 168 55.87 -45.60 -39.94
CA LYS A 168 56.66 -46.68 -39.36
C LYS A 168 56.63 -47.93 -40.24
N ASN A 169 55.45 -48.31 -40.74
CA ASN A 169 55.28 -49.45 -41.62
C ASN A 169 55.89 -49.20 -43.02
N PHE A 170 55.76 -47.98 -43.55
CA PHE A 170 56.35 -47.60 -44.83
C PHE A 170 57.89 -47.54 -44.77
N GLY A 171 58.46 -47.01 -43.68
CA GLY A 171 59.91 -46.99 -43.47
C GLY A 171 60.53 -48.40 -43.40
N PHE A 172 59.79 -49.37 -42.86
CA PHE A 172 60.21 -50.77 -42.85
C PHE A 172 60.16 -51.40 -44.26
N ILE A 173 59.11 -51.11 -45.04
CA ILE A 173 58.93 -51.64 -46.40
C ILE A 173 59.93 -50.98 -47.37
N GLY A 174 60.13 -49.67 -47.28
CA GLY A 174 61.10 -48.93 -48.10
C GLY A 174 62.56 -49.23 -47.74
N GLY A 175 62.86 -49.43 -46.45
CA GLY A 175 64.19 -49.84 -45.99
C GLY A 175 64.56 -51.25 -46.44
N GLY A 176 63.61 -52.19 -46.44
CA GLY A 176 63.83 -53.57 -46.89
C GLY A 176 64.06 -53.71 -48.39
N ILE A 177 63.32 -52.95 -49.22
CA ILE A 177 63.48 -52.98 -50.69
C ILE A 177 64.82 -52.34 -51.10
N GLY A 178 65.24 -51.25 -50.45
CA GLY A 178 66.54 -50.62 -50.71
C GLY A 178 67.73 -51.50 -50.34
N MET A 179 67.68 -52.17 -49.18
CA MET A 179 68.76 -53.08 -48.75
C MET A 179 68.80 -54.38 -49.56
N GLY A 180 67.63 -54.89 -49.97
CA GLY A 180 67.50 -56.11 -50.78
C GLY A 180 67.99 -55.95 -52.22
N LEU A 181 67.75 -54.79 -52.85
CA LEU A 181 68.30 -54.49 -54.18
C LEU A 181 69.82 -54.30 -54.14
N LEU A 182 70.36 -53.66 -53.10
CA LEU A 182 71.82 -53.50 -52.93
C LEU A 182 72.53 -54.83 -52.71
N LEU A 183 71.98 -55.74 -51.89
CA LEU A 183 72.54 -57.07 -51.69
C LEU A 183 72.37 -57.97 -52.92
N GLY A 184 71.27 -57.85 -53.66
CA GLY A 184 71.03 -58.58 -54.90
C GLY A 184 71.97 -58.19 -56.04
N LEU A 185 72.32 -56.90 -56.16
CA LEU A 185 73.29 -56.40 -57.15
C LEU A 185 74.74 -56.75 -56.80
N LEU A 186 75.07 -56.94 -55.52
CA LEU A 186 76.42 -57.33 -55.05
C LEU A 186 76.71 -58.83 -55.19
N ILE A 187 75.65 -59.66 -55.27
CA ILE A 187 75.76 -61.11 -55.49
C ILE A 187 75.62 -61.47 -56.99
N ALA A 188 75.01 -60.61 -57.80
CA ALA A 188 74.80 -60.82 -59.23
C ALA A 188 75.93 -60.30 -60.14
N ASN A 189 77.04 -59.82 -59.57
CA ASN A 189 78.26 -59.39 -60.28
C ASN A 189 79.48 -60.06 -59.65
#